data_AF-A0A0F9TIQ8-F1
#
_entry.id   AF-A0A0F9TIQ8-F1
#
_cell.length_a   1.000
_cell.length_b   1.000
_cell.length_c   1.000
_cell.angle_alpha   90.00
_cell.angle_beta   90.00
_cell.angle_gamma   90.00
#
_symmetry.space_group_name_H-M   'P 1'
#
loop_
_entity.id
_entity.type
_entity.pdbx_description
1 polymer ?
#
loop_
_entity_poly.entity_id
_entity_poly.type
_entity_poly.pdbx_seq_one_letter_code
_entity_poly.pdbx_strand_id
1 'polypeptide(L)'
;NAKLQRELGGNPSVCSVYKYHFMLFTLDDNELRSIQSKCLGGELLCGECKKDLTQKINNFLKEHQKQREKAKDTIEDYLLKEKVDLKYLVKK
;
A
#
# COMPACT_ATOMS: atom_id res chain seq x y z
N ASN A 1 -9.21 21.41 14.65
CA ASN A 1 -8.64 20.06 14.43
C ASN A 1 -7.15 20.08 14.08
N ALA A 2 -6.69 20.81 13.06
CA ALA A 2 -5.24 20.88 12.75
C ALA A 2 -4.39 21.41 13.92
N LYS A 3 -4.84 22.50 14.58
CA LYS A 3 -4.17 23.04 15.78
C LYS A 3 -3.97 21.99 16.89
N LEU A 4 -5.04 21.26 17.23
CA LEU A 4 -4.98 20.19 18.24
C LEU A 4 -4.00 19.08 17.85
N GLN A 5 -3.96 18.69 16.56
CA GLN A 5 -3.00 17.70 16.08
C GLN A 5 -1.55 18.22 16.11
N ARG A 6 -1.33 19.52 15.85
CA ARG A 6 0.00 20.13 16.02
C ARG A 6 0.45 20.10 17.48
N GLU A 7 -0.46 20.33 18.42
CA GLU A 7 -0.16 20.40 19.86
C GLU A 7 -0.01 19.02 20.51
N LEU A 8 -0.84 18.04 20.13
CA LEU A 8 -0.92 16.74 20.80
C LEU A 8 -0.39 15.57 19.97
N GLY A 9 -0.10 15.78 18.69
CA GLY A 9 0.25 14.72 17.76
C GLY A 9 -0.93 13.86 17.31
N GLY A 10 -0.62 12.82 16.55
CA GLY A 10 -1.54 11.78 16.11
C GLY A 10 -1.16 10.40 16.67
N ASN A 11 -2.10 9.44 16.58
CA ASN A 11 -1.86 8.06 17.01
C ASN A 11 -1.76 7.11 15.79
N PRO A 12 -0.55 6.77 15.32
CA PRO A 12 -0.38 5.87 14.17
C PRO A 12 -0.82 4.42 14.46
N SER A 13 -0.85 3.97 15.71
CA SER A 13 -1.20 2.57 16.07
C SER A 13 -2.64 2.19 15.73
N VAL A 14 -3.55 3.16 15.69
CA VAL A 14 -4.97 2.97 15.35
C VAL A 14 -5.33 3.55 13.98
N CYS A 15 -4.38 4.16 13.28
CA CYS A 15 -4.63 4.89 12.05
C CYS A 15 -4.57 3.95 10.83
N SER A 16 -5.70 3.82 10.11
CA SER A 16 -5.75 3.04 8.87
C SER A 16 -4.82 3.57 7.77
N VAL A 17 -4.65 4.90 7.68
CA VAL A 17 -3.75 5.54 6.71
C VAL A 17 -2.31 5.11 6.97
N TYR A 18 -1.85 5.17 8.23
CA TYR A 18 -0.52 4.70 8.61
C TYR A 18 -0.34 3.20 8.34
N LYS A 19 -1.38 2.39 8.60
CA LYS A 19 -1.34 0.95 8.31
C LYS A 19 -1.14 0.66 6.81
N TYR A 20 -1.72 1.45 5.92
CA TYR A 20 -1.48 1.31 4.47
C TYR A 20 -0.05 1.69 4.08
N HIS A 21 0.53 2.73 4.67
CA HIS A 21 1.95 3.02 4.52
C HIS A 21 2.81 1.83 4.97
N PHE A 22 2.57 1.34 6.19
CA PHE A 22 3.31 0.25 6.81
C PHE A 22 3.26 -1.06 6.00
N MET A 23 2.07 -1.45 5.52
CA MET A 23 1.89 -2.77 4.91
C MET A 23 2.17 -2.80 3.40
N LEU A 24 1.96 -1.69 2.68
CA LEU A 24 1.81 -1.74 1.21
C LEU A 24 2.57 -0.64 0.46
N PHE A 25 2.57 0.60 0.97
CA PHE A 25 2.90 1.77 0.15
C PHE A 25 4.15 2.53 0.55
N THR A 26 4.89 2.07 1.57
CA THR A 26 6.18 2.65 1.98
C THR A 26 7.19 1.52 2.15
N LEU A 27 8.09 1.37 1.18
CA LEU A 27 9.08 0.29 1.15
C LEU A 27 10.38 0.63 1.90
N ASP A 28 10.67 1.92 2.07
CA ASP A 28 11.82 2.37 2.85
C ASP A 28 11.42 2.50 4.33
N ASP A 29 12.02 1.67 5.18
CA ASP A 29 11.81 1.70 6.63
C ASP A 29 12.15 3.05 7.25
N ASN A 30 13.10 3.80 6.68
CA ASN A 30 13.47 5.12 7.19
C ASN A 30 12.38 6.16 6.87
N GLU A 31 11.78 6.08 5.68
CA GLU A 31 10.61 6.89 5.34
C GLU A 31 9.44 6.56 6.27
N LEU A 32 9.17 5.28 6.51
CA LEU A 32 8.11 4.82 7.41
C LEU A 32 8.33 5.32 8.85
N ARG A 33 9.55 5.20 9.38
CA ARG A 33 9.93 5.75 10.69
C ARG A 33 9.75 7.27 10.75
N SER A 34 10.08 7.98 9.67
CA SER A 34 9.87 9.43 9.57
C SER A 34 8.39 9.80 9.62
N ILE A 35 7.54 9.10 8.85
CA ILE A 35 6.08 9.29 8.88
C ILE A 35 5.54 9.07 10.30
N GLN A 36 5.98 7.99 10.98
CA GLN A 36 5.55 7.68 12.33
C GLN A 36 5.95 8.78 13.33
N SER A 37 7.22 9.17 13.31
CA SER A 37 7.77 10.20 14.21
C SER A 37 7.07 11.54 14.01
N LYS A 38 6.89 11.97 12.76
CA LYS A 38 6.23 13.24 12.43
C LYS A 38 4.73 13.22 12.77
N CYS A 39 4.07 12.07 12.64
CA CYS A 39 2.69 11.90 13.07
C CYS A 39 2.57 12.04 14.59
N LEU A 40 3.41 11.33 15.35
CA LEU A 40 3.45 11.40 16.82
C LEU A 40 3.80 12.81 17.33
N GLY A 41 4.70 13.51 16.65
CA GLY A 41 5.11 14.88 17.00
C GLY A 41 4.17 15.98 16.49
N GLY A 42 3.12 15.65 15.74
CA GLY A 42 2.21 16.64 15.16
C GLY A 42 2.78 17.42 13.97
N GLU A 43 3.99 17.11 13.51
CA GLU A 43 4.64 17.71 12.33
C GLU A 43 4.00 17.29 11.01
N LEU A 44 3.37 16.12 10.95
CA LEU A 44 2.63 15.63 9.80
C LEU A 44 1.13 15.60 10.13
N LEU A 45 0.36 16.44 9.45
CA LEU A 45 -1.10 16.46 9.64
C LEU A 45 -1.76 15.28 8.92
N CYS A 46 -2.91 14.85 9.45
CA CYS A 46 -3.68 13.75 8.86
C CYS A 46 -4.05 14.01 7.40
N GLY A 47 -4.33 15.26 7.03
CA GLY A 47 -4.64 15.64 5.64
C GLY A 47 -3.44 15.50 4.71
N GLU A 48 -2.25 15.88 5.19
CA GLU A 48 -0.99 15.78 4.43
C GLU A 48 -0.62 14.30 4.24
N CYS A 49 -0.66 13.51 5.31
CA CYS A 49 -0.42 12.06 5.28
C CYS A 49 -1.37 11.34 4.32
N LYS A 50 -2.68 11.64 4.37
CA LYS A 50 -3.67 11.07 3.44
C LYS A 50 -3.38 11.46 1.98
N LYS A 51 -2.95 12.69 1.74
CA LYS A 51 -2.64 13.17 0.39
C LYS A 51 -1.43 12.44 -0.19
N ASP A 52 -0.36 12.28 0.60
CA ASP A 52 0.82 11.48 0.21
C ASP A 52 0.44 10.04 -0.14
N LEU A 53 -0.29 9.37 0.76
CA LEU A 53 -0.76 8.00 0.52
C LEU A 53 -1.60 7.90 -0.75
N THR A 54 -2.53 8.85 -0.96
CA THR A 54 -3.41 8.87 -2.12
C THR A 54 -2.61 8.95 -3.42
N GLN A 55 -1.51 9.72 -3.45
CA GLN A 55 -0.64 9.79 -4.62
C GLN A 55 0.03 8.44 -4.91
N LYS A 56 0.55 7.76 -3.87
CA LYS A 56 1.15 6.42 -3.98
C LYS A 56 0.13 5.39 -4.47
N ILE A 57 -1.07 5.37 -3.90
CA ILE A 57 -2.17 4.48 -4.31
C ILE A 57 -2.55 4.72 -5.77
N ASN A 58 -2.72 5.97 -6.19
CA ASN A 58 -3.11 6.28 -7.56
C ASN A 58 -2.05 5.85 -8.58
N ASN A 59 -0.76 6.03 -8.26
CA ASN A 59 0.33 5.56 -9.11
C ASN A 59 0.34 4.04 -9.22
N PHE A 60 0.18 3.33 -8.09
CA PHE A 60 0.08 1.88 -8.07
C PHE A 60 -1.13 1.38 -8.89
N LEU A 61 -2.32 1.93 -8.66
CA LEU A 61 -3.54 1.51 -9.34
C LEU A 61 -3.45 1.76 -10.84
N LYS A 62 -2.87 2.88 -11.28
CA LYS A 62 -2.68 3.18 -12.70
C LYS A 62 -1.84 2.11 -13.39
N GLU A 63 -0.69 1.74 -12.82
CA GLU A 63 0.17 0.73 -13.42
C GLU A 63 -0.43 -0.68 -13.28
N HIS A 64 -1.05 -0.99 -12.14
CA HIS A 64 -1.73 -2.26 -11.94
C HIS A 64 -2.88 -2.46 -12.94
N GLN A 65 -3.72 -1.45 -13.16
CA GLN A 65 -4.81 -1.50 -14.14
C GLN A 65 -4.28 -1.69 -15.56
N LYS A 66 -3.20 -0.99 -15.93
CA LYS A 66 -2.52 -1.16 -17.23
C LYS A 66 -1.97 -2.58 -17.41
N GLN A 67 -1.34 -3.15 -16.39
CA GLN A 67 -0.85 -4.53 -16.43
C GLN A 67 -2.00 -5.54 -16.50
N ARG A 68 -3.07 -5.32 -15.72
CA ARG A 68 -4.27 -6.15 -15.75
C ARG A 68 -4.93 -6.15 -17.13
N GLU A 69 -4.93 -5.03 -17.82
CA GLU A 69 -5.48 -4.96 -19.19
C GLU A 69 -4.66 -5.80 -20.16
N LYS A 70 -3.32 -5.69 -20.13
CA LYS A 70 -2.42 -6.52 -20.94
C LYS A 70 -2.52 -8.01 -20.61
N ALA A 71 -2.82 -8.35 -19.36
CA ALA A 71 -2.95 -9.74 -18.93
C ALA A 71 -4.12 -10.46 -19.63
N LYS A 72 -5.12 -9.74 -20.16
CA LYS A 72 -6.21 -10.35 -20.94
C LYS A 72 -5.70 -11.14 -22.15
N ASP A 73 -4.62 -10.69 -22.76
CA ASP A 73 -4.05 -11.32 -23.97
C ASP A 73 -3.36 -12.66 -23.67
N THR A 74 -3.01 -12.92 -22.41
CA THR A 74 -2.20 -14.08 -22.00
C THR A 74 -2.87 -14.91 -20.90
N ILE A 75 -4.04 -14.51 -20.41
CA ILE A 75 -4.68 -15.16 -19.25
C ILE A 75 -4.94 -16.66 -19.49
N GLU A 76 -5.28 -17.04 -20.71
CA GLU A 76 -5.53 -18.44 -21.12
C GLU A 76 -4.32 -19.36 -20.94
N ASP A 77 -3.10 -18.81 -20.97
CA ASP A 77 -1.86 -19.56 -20.78
C ASP A 77 -1.65 -19.95 -19.30
N TYR A 78 -2.34 -19.27 -18.38
CA TYR A 78 -2.23 -19.48 -16.93
C TYR A 78 -3.44 -20.19 -16.33
N LEU A 79 -4.51 -20.40 -17.10
CA LEU A 79 -5.70 -21.12 -16.65
C LEU A 79 -5.50 -22.63 -16.79
N LEU A 80 -5.70 -23.36 -15.68
CA LEU A 80 -5.76 -24.82 -15.72
C LEU A 80 -7.07 -25.25 -16.39
N LYS A 81 -6.96 -25.80 -17.60
CA LYS A 81 -8.11 -26.23 -18.40
C LYS A 81 -8.73 -27.55 -17.92
N GLU A 82 -7.95 -28.34 -17.19
CA GLU A 82 -8.35 -29.65 -16.68
C GLU A 82 -8.01 -29.78 -15.19
N LYS A 83 -8.64 -30.75 -14.51
CA LYS A 83 -8.25 -31.09 -13.14
C LYS A 83 -6.85 -31.68 -13.15
N VAL A 84 -5.86 -30.88 -12.79
CA VAL A 84 -4.48 -31.32 -12.61
C VAL A 84 -4.20 -31.55 -11.13
N ASP A 85 -3.61 -32.69 -10.78
CA ASP A 85 -3.03 -32.88 -9.45
C ASP A 85 -1.75 -32.05 -9.34
N LEU A 86 -1.84 -30.95 -8.60
CA LEU A 86 -0.75 -29.98 -8.40
C LEU A 86 0.52 -30.62 -7.81
N LYS A 87 0.42 -31.79 -7.14
CA LYS A 87 1.59 -32.51 -6.63
C LYS A 87 2.55 -32.96 -7.74
N TYR A 88 2.06 -33.13 -8.98
CA TYR A 88 2.89 -33.50 -10.13
C TYR A 88 3.60 -32.30 -10.76
N LEU A 89 3.09 -31.08 -10.60
CA LEU A 89 3.69 -29.86 -11.17
C LEU A 89 4.78 -29.26 -10.28
N VAL A 90 4.69 -29.46 -8.97
CA VAL A 90 5.66 -28.92 -7.99
C VAL A 90 6.85 -29.88 -7.76
N LYS A 91 6.73 -31.14 -8.19
CA LYS A 91 7.86 -32.09 -8.24
C LYS A 91 8.70 -31.81 -9.50
N LYS A 92 9.53 -30.78 -9.43
CA LYS A 92 10.64 -30.59 -10.35
C LYS A 92 11.93 -30.53 -9.56
#